data_AF-A0A1L4BZW8-F1
#
_entry.id   AF-A0A1L4BZW8-F1
#
_cell.length_a   1.000
_cell.length_b   1.000
_cell.length_c   1.000
_cell.angle_alpha   90.00
_cell.angle_beta   90.00
_cell.angle_gamma   90.00
#
_symmetry.space_group_name_H-M   'P 1'
#
loop_
_entity.id
_entity.type
_entity.pdbx_description
1 polymer ?
#
loop_
_entity_poly.entity_id
_entity_poly.type
_entity_poly.pdbx_seq_one_letter_code
_entity_poly.pdbx_strand_id
1 'polypeptide(L)'
;MSNEIVGRSIDREIDQQQGDIILELLNDRVNKHNDRISALEDTMRVNSVQERSLYRAKCKNLISLMGGDNSKAYKNKKVSGKVFSQFHRDYKNKFMVPVIAEIPAKDFDEAMDYSINWKPDYDLKTLIEETNK
;
A
#
# COMPACT_ATOMS: atom_id res chain seq x y z
N MET A 1 -39.79 56.77 -2.45
CA MET A 1 -38.36 56.41 -2.52
C MET A 1 -37.92 55.33 -1.51
N SER A 2 -38.73 54.96 -0.50
CA SER A 2 -38.31 53.97 0.52
C SER A 2 -38.46 52.50 0.08
N ASN A 3 -39.44 52.16 -0.75
CA ASN A 3 -39.75 50.75 -1.09
C ASN A 3 -38.75 50.11 -2.06
N GLU A 4 -38.10 50.88 -2.94
CA GLU A 4 -37.09 50.36 -3.87
C GLU A 4 -35.78 49.96 -3.17
N ILE A 5 -35.42 50.67 -2.09
CA ILE A 5 -34.21 50.36 -1.30
C ILE A 5 -34.43 49.09 -0.47
N VAL A 6 -35.62 48.94 0.11
CA VAL A 6 -35.99 47.74 0.89
C VAL A 6 -36.08 46.50 -0.02
N GLY A 7 -36.69 46.61 -1.21
CA GLY A 7 -36.74 45.50 -2.17
C GLY A 7 -35.35 45.00 -2.59
N ARG A 8 -34.44 45.92 -2.95
CA ARG A 8 -33.05 45.55 -3.28
C ARG A 8 -32.26 44.94 -2.12
N SER A 9 -32.62 45.24 -0.87
CA SER A 9 -31.97 44.65 0.30
C SER A 9 -32.42 43.20 0.49
N ILE A 10 -33.72 42.94 0.33
CA ILE A 10 -34.30 41.60 0.43
C ILE A 10 -33.78 40.70 -0.69
N ASP A 11 -33.70 41.21 -1.93
CA ASP A 11 -33.17 40.44 -3.07
C ASP A 11 -31.72 40.02 -2.84
N ARG A 12 -30.88 40.89 -2.27
CA ARG A 12 -29.49 40.55 -1.92
C ARG A 12 -29.38 39.52 -0.81
N GLU A 13 -30.25 39.60 0.21
CA GLU A 13 -30.28 38.61 1.29
C GLU A 13 -30.73 37.24 0.76
N ILE A 14 -31.69 37.21 -0.16
CA ILE A 14 -32.13 35.97 -0.84
C ILE A 14 -30.99 35.40 -1.69
N ASP A 15 -30.30 36.23 -2.48
CA ASP A 15 -29.17 35.78 -3.30
C ASP A 15 -28.01 35.25 -2.45
N GLN A 16 -27.72 35.90 -1.32
CA GLN A 16 -26.70 35.46 -0.38
C GLN A 16 -27.09 34.14 0.29
N GLN A 17 -28.34 34.01 0.73
CA GLN A 17 -28.87 32.77 1.31
C GLN A 17 -28.84 31.61 0.30
N GLN A 18 -29.16 31.88 -0.98
CA GLN A 18 -29.03 30.88 -2.04
C GLN A 18 -27.56 30.47 -2.26
N GLY A 19 -26.64 31.43 -2.22
CA GLY A 19 -25.20 31.16 -2.30
C GLY A 19 -24.69 30.25 -1.18
N ASP A 20 -25.12 30.50 0.05
CA ASP A 20 -24.75 29.72 1.23
C ASP A 20 -25.28 28.27 1.15
N ILE A 21 -26.55 28.11 0.73
CA ILE A 21 -27.16 26.78 0.52
C ILE A 21 -26.40 26.00 -0.57
N ILE A 22 -26.03 26.66 -1.68
CA ILE A 22 -25.27 26.02 -2.75
C ILE A 22 -23.89 25.57 -2.22
N LEU A 23 -23.22 26.41 -1.43
CA LEU A 23 -21.92 26.08 -0.86
C LEU A 23 -22.00 24.88 0.10
N GLU A 24 -23.04 24.84 0.94
CA GLU A 24 -23.30 23.70 1.85
C GLU A 24 -23.51 22.40 1.07
N LEU A 25 -24.36 22.41 0.04
CA LEU A 25 -24.62 21.24 -0.82
C LEU A 25 -23.37 20.77 -1.57
N LEU A 26 -22.50 21.70 -2.00
CA LEU A 26 -21.24 21.37 -2.65
C LEU A 26 -20.26 20.73 -1.66
N ASN A 27 -20.12 21.29 -0.46
CA ASN A 27 -19.28 20.72 0.59
C ASN A 27 -19.74 19.31 0.96
N ASP A 28 -21.04 19.09 1.12
CA ASP A 28 -21.61 17.77 1.38
C ASP A 28 -21.27 16.76 0.28
N ARG A 29 -21.32 17.19 -1.00
CA ARG A 29 -20.95 16.33 -2.13
C ARG A 29 -19.47 16.02 -2.12
N VAL A 30 -18.62 17.01 -1.87
CA VAL A 30 -17.16 16.84 -1.79
C VAL A 30 -16.80 15.88 -0.65
N ASN A 31 -17.39 16.06 0.54
CA ASN A 31 -17.18 15.18 1.68
C ASN A 31 -17.58 13.74 1.36
N LYS A 32 -18.77 13.53 0.77
CA LYS A 32 -19.21 12.19 0.33
C LYS A 32 -18.26 11.57 -0.71
N HIS A 33 -17.66 12.37 -1.58
CA HIS A 33 -16.68 11.87 -2.54
C HIS A 33 -15.38 11.49 -1.85
N ASN A 34 -14.89 12.30 -0.92
CA ASN A 34 -13.70 12.00 -0.14
C ASN A 34 -13.88 10.71 0.67
N ASP A 35 -15.01 10.54 1.35
CA ASP A 35 -15.32 9.32 2.11
C ASP A 35 -15.28 8.07 1.21
N ARG A 36 -15.84 8.16 -0.01
CA ARG A 36 -15.81 7.06 -0.98
C ARG A 36 -14.41 6.79 -1.51
N ILE A 37 -13.61 7.84 -1.74
CA ILE A 37 -12.23 7.71 -2.19
C ILE A 37 -11.40 7.04 -1.10
N SER A 38 -11.49 7.47 0.16
CA SER A 38 -10.79 6.83 1.27
C SER A 38 -11.22 5.37 1.46
N ALA A 39 -12.51 5.08 1.35
CA ALA A 39 -12.99 3.69 1.38
C ALA A 39 -12.45 2.84 0.22
N LEU A 40 -12.30 3.43 -0.97
CA LEU A 40 -11.66 2.76 -2.11
C LEU A 40 -10.17 2.56 -1.85
N GLU A 41 -9.43 3.56 -1.37
CA GLU A 41 -8.01 3.45 -1.06
C GLU A 41 -7.71 2.38 0.00
N ASP A 42 -8.57 2.27 1.01
CA ASP A 42 -8.46 1.27 2.07
C ASP A 42 -8.84 -0.15 1.60
N THR A 43 -9.70 -0.26 0.59
CA THR A 43 -10.13 -1.57 0.05
C THR A 43 -9.36 -2.01 -1.19
N MET A 44 -8.66 -1.08 -1.86
CA MET A 44 -7.87 -1.37 -3.05
C MET A 44 -6.65 -2.19 -2.67
N ARG A 45 -6.56 -3.38 -3.26
CA ARG A 45 -5.42 -4.29 -3.14
C ARG A 45 -4.43 -4.04 -4.27
N VAL A 46 -3.19 -4.47 -4.08
CA VAL A 46 -2.20 -4.51 -5.15
C VAL A 46 -2.76 -5.26 -6.36
N ASN A 47 -2.60 -4.69 -7.55
CA ASN A 47 -3.04 -5.35 -8.78
C ASN A 47 -2.02 -6.41 -9.25
N SER A 48 -2.39 -7.21 -10.24
CA SER A 48 -1.55 -8.32 -10.73
C SER A 48 -0.17 -7.89 -11.27
N VAL A 49 -0.06 -6.66 -11.79
CA VAL A 49 1.23 -6.10 -12.26
C VAL A 49 2.11 -5.76 -11.06
N GLN A 50 1.54 -5.14 -10.03
CA GLN A 50 2.21 -4.84 -8.76
C GLN A 50 2.64 -6.12 -8.04
N GLU A 51 1.77 -7.13 -7.94
CA GLU A 51 2.10 -8.45 -7.38
C GLU A 51 3.31 -9.08 -8.09
N ARG A 52 3.32 -9.02 -9.43
CA ARG A 52 4.44 -9.53 -10.23
C ARG A 52 5.73 -8.77 -9.94
N SER A 53 5.66 -7.45 -9.74
CA SER A 53 6.80 -6.62 -9.38
C SER A 53 7.35 -7.00 -7.99
N LEU A 54 6.48 -7.15 -6.98
CA LEU A 54 6.86 -7.61 -5.64
C LEU A 54 7.51 -9.00 -5.69
N TYR A 55 6.93 -9.92 -6.48
CA TYR A 55 7.47 -11.25 -6.66
C TYR A 55 8.89 -11.22 -7.26
N ARG A 56 9.14 -10.40 -8.28
CA ARG A 56 10.47 -10.27 -8.89
C ARG A 56 11.47 -9.65 -7.92
N ALA A 57 11.07 -8.61 -7.20
CA ALA A 57 11.92 -7.93 -6.23
C ALA A 57 12.36 -8.89 -5.11
N LYS A 58 11.41 -9.60 -4.48
CA LYS A 58 11.74 -10.56 -3.42
C LYS A 58 12.63 -11.68 -3.95
N CYS A 59 12.32 -12.28 -5.12
CA CYS A 59 13.11 -13.38 -5.65
C CYS A 59 14.54 -12.95 -5.95
N LYS A 60 14.73 -11.75 -6.54
CA LYS A 60 16.06 -11.19 -6.78
C LYS A 60 16.85 -11.04 -5.48
N ASN A 61 16.25 -10.46 -4.44
CA ASN A 61 16.91 -10.29 -3.15
C ASN A 61 17.24 -11.64 -2.48
N LEU A 62 16.26 -12.53 -2.34
CA LEU A 62 16.43 -13.82 -1.66
C LEU A 62 17.47 -14.71 -2.34
N ILE A 63 17.49 -14.74 -3.68
CA ILE A 63 18.51 -15.47 -4.44
C ILE A 63 19.90 -14.87 -4.22
N SER A 64 20.01 -13.52 -4.24
CA SER A 64 21.27 -12.83 -3.95
C SER A 64 21.81 -13.14 -2.56
N LEU A 65 20.95 -13.14 -1.53
CA LEU A 65 21.30 -13.47 -0.15
C LEU A 65 21.83 -14.91 0.00
N MET A 66 21.34 -15.83 -0.84
CA MET A 66 21.84 -17.21 -0.88
C MET A 66 23.14 -17.37 -1.68
N GLY A 67 23.70 -16.30 -2.26
CA GLY A 67 24.91 -16.35 -3.09
C GLY A 67 24.66 -16.55 -4.58
N GLY A 68 23.43 -16.30 -5.06
CA GLY A 68 23.06 -16.42 -6.46
C GLY A 68 22.32 -17.71 -6.82
N ASP A 69 21.84 -17.78 -8.06
CA ASP A 69 21.06 -18.90 -8.62
C ASP A 69 21.87 -20.21 -8.76
N ASN A 70 23.20 -20.08 -8.83
CA ASN A 70 24.11 -21.21 -8.96
C ASN A 70 24.69 -21.69 -7.63
N SER A 71 24.39 -21.00 -6.52
CA SER A 71 24.90 -21.32 -5.18
C SER A 71 24.42 -22.67 -4.66
N LYS A 72 25.21 -23.28 -3.77
CA LYS A 72 24.83 -24.51 -3.07
C LYS A 72 23.60 -24.28 -2.18
N ALA A 73 23.55 -23.14 -1.49
CA ALA A 73 22.43 -22.77 -0.62
C ALA A 73 21.10 -22.64 -1.39
N TYR A 74 21.10 -21.99 -2.56
CA TYR A 74 19.88 -21.88 -3.36
C TYR A 74 19.43 -23.25 -3.90
N LYS A 75 20.37 -24.08 -4.39
CA LYS A 75 20.08 -25.43 -4.91
C LYS A 75 19.59 -26.39 -3.83
N ASN A 76 20.01 -26.19 -2.58
CA ASN A 76 19.53 -26.98 -1.44
C ASN A 76 18.09 -26.60 -1.07
N LYS A 77 17.13 -27.47 -1.39
CA LYS A 77 15.70 -27.26 -1.15
C LYS A 77 15.33 -27.01 0.31
N LYS A 78 16.08 -27.58 1.27
CA LYS A 78 15.82 -27.35 2.70
C LYS A 78 16.23 -25.94 3.11
N VAL A 79 17.36 -25.44 2.60
CA VAL A 79 17.87 -24.09 2.92
C VAL A 79 17.05 -23.03 2.20
N SER A 80 16.89 -23.15 0.88
CA SER A 80 16.06 -22.20 0.12
C SER A 80 14.62 -22.17 0.62
N GLY A 81 14.02 -23.34 0.90
CA GLY A 81 12.69 -23.43 1.50
C GLY A 81 12.57 -22.66 2.82
N LYS A 82 13.59 -22.72 3.70
CA LYS A 82 13.63 -21.93 4.94
C LYS A 82 13.71 -20.42 4.67
N VAL A 83 14.54 -19.98 3.73
CA VAL A 83 14.67 -18.56 3.33
C VAL A 83 13.35 -18.00 2.83
N PHE A 84 12.70 -18.67 1.88
CA PHE A 84 11.41 -18.22 1.37
C PHE A 84 10.32 -18.26 2.45
N SER A 85 10.32 -19.28 3.31
CA SER A 85 9.32 -19.40 4.39
C SER A 85 9.48 -18.31 5.44
N GLN A 86 10.72 -17.99 5.84
CA GLN A 86 10.99 -16.91 6.79
C GLN A 86 10.58 -15.57 6.19
N PHE A 87 11.00 -15.27 4.96
CA PHE A 87 10.56 -14.04 4.28
C PHE A 87 9.04 -13.93 4.26
N HIS A 88 8.32 -14.97 3.82
CA HIS A 88 6.86 -14.92 3.76
C HIS A 88 6.20 -14.74 5.12
N ARG A 89 6.76 -15.32 6.19
CA ARG A 89 6.26 -15.11 7.55
C ARG A 89 6.46 -13.68 8.00
N ASP A 90 7.69 -13.17 7.90
CA ASP A 90 8.04 -11.83 8.38
C ASP A 90 7.29 -10.75 7.59
N TYR A 91 7.16 -10.97 6.28
CA TYR A 91 6.41 -10.10 5.38
C TYR A 91 4.93 -10.00 5.77
N LYS A 92 4.26 -11.14 5.97
CA LYS A 92 2.86 -11.15 6.43
C LYS A 92 2.68 -10.48 7.79
N ASN A 93 3.62 -10.69 8.71
CA ASN A 93 3.60 -10.08 10.03
C ASN A 93 3.77 -8.55 9.95
N LYS A 94 4.68 -8.06 9.09
CA LYS A 94 4.94 -6.63 8.88
C LYS A 94 3.72 -5.89 8.31
N PHE A 95 3.03 -6.47 7.34
CA PHE A 95 1.88 -5.85 6.67
C PHE A 95 0.52 -6.30 7.24
N MET A 96 0.51 -7.16 8.26
CA MET A 96 -0.71 -7.72 8.87
C MET A 96 -1.68 -8.36 7.87
N VAL A 97 -1.15 -8.98 6.82
CA VAL A 97 -1.95 -9.63 5.76
C VAL A 97 -1.83 -11.16 5.83
N PRO A 98 -2.91 -11.91 5.52
CA PRO A 98 -2.84 -13.37 5.51
C PRO A 98 -2.09 -13.91 4.30
N VAL A 99 -2.09 -13.18 3.17
CA VAL A 99 -1.30 -13.48 1.97
C VAL A 99 -0.84 -12.18 1.28
N ILE A 100 0.26 -12.27 0.51
CA ILE A 100 0.90 -11.12 -0.17
C ILE A 100 -0.05 -10.41 -1.16
N ALA A 101 -0.98 -11.14 -1.78
CA ALA A 101 -1.98 -10.60 -2.69
C ALA A 101 -3.01 -9.67 -2.00
N GLU A 102 -3.07 -9.67 -0.65
CA GLU A 102 -4.00 -8.83 0.10
C GLU A 102 -3.39 -7.52 0.60
N ILE A 103 -2.17 -7.19 0.16
CA ILE A 103 -1.55 -5.91 0.53
C ILE A 103 -2.40 -4.76 -0.03
N PRO A 104 -2.73 -3.76 0.81
CA PRO A 104 -3.33 -2.51 0.34
C PRO A 104 -2.44 -1.82 -0.70
N ALA A 105 -3.03 -1.29 -1.76
CA ALA A 105 -2.29 -0.63 -2.84
C ALA A 105 -1.44 0.56 -2.32
N LYS A 106 -1.92 1.24 -1.27
CA LYS A 106 -1.20 2.34 -0.59
C LYS A 106 0.14 1.90 0.04
N ASP A 107 0.26 0.63 0.43
CA ASP A 107 1.46 0.10 1.07
C ASP A 107 2.44 -0.52 0.05
N PHE A 108 2.16 -0.40 -1.26
CA PHE A 108 2.94 -1.03 -2.31
C PHE A 108 4.43 -0.63 -2.28
N ASP A 109 4.71 0.66 -2.09
CA ASP A 109 6.10 1.16 -2.08
C ASP A 109 6.86 0.65 -0.85
N GLU A 110 6.23 0.66 0.33
CA GLU A 110 6.84 0.08 1.54
C GLU A 110 7.05 -1.44 1.38
N ALA A 111 6.08 -2.14 0.79
CA ALA A 111 6.17 -3.55 0.45
C ALA A 111 7.31 -3.86 -0.53
N MET A 112 7.58 -2.95 -1.47
CA MET A 112 8.70 -3.05 -2.40
C MET A 112 10.03 -2.88 -1.68
N ASP A 113 10.17 -1.80 -0.90
CA ASP A 113 11.38 -1.51 -0.13
C ASP A 113 11.71 -2.63 0.85
N TYR A 114 10.71 -3.14 1.54
CA TYR A 114 10.88 -4.29 2.43
C TYR A 114 11.34 -5.53 1.67
N SER A 115 10.77 -5.81 0.49
CA SER A 115 11.17 -6.97 -0.33
C SER A 115 12.64 -6.90 -0.78
N ILE A 116 13.12 -5.70 -1.10
CA ILE A 116 14.49 -5.45 -1.56
C ILE A 116 15.48 -5.52 -0.39
N ASN A 117 15.10 -5.02 0.78
CA ASN A 117 16.01 -4.83 1.91
C ASN A 117 15.93 -5.92 3.00
N TRP A 118 14.96 -6.83 2.92
CA TRP A 118 14.81 -7.90 3.89
C TRP A 118 16.10 -8.73 4.00
N LYS A 119 16.41 -9.15 5.24
CA LYS A 119 17.54 -10.01 5.56
C LYS A 119 17.08 -11.16 6.47
N PRO A 120 17.68 -12.35 6.34
CA PRO A 120 17.41 -13.46 7.25
C PRO A 120 17.87 -13.13 8.67
N ASP A 121 17.34 -13.88 9.64
CA ASP A 121 17.89 -13.86 11.00
C ASP A 121 19.32 -14.42 11.07
N TYR A 122 19.94 -14.31 12.24
CA TYR A 122 21.32 -14.73 12.45
C TYR A 122 21.52 -16.23 12.18
N ASP A 123 20.60 -17.06 12.65
CA ASP A 123 20.69 -18.52 12.52
C ASP A 123 20.57 -18.96 11.05
N LEU A 124 19.61 -18.39 10.32
CA LEU A 124 19.41 -18.69 8.92
C LEU A 124 20.55 -18.12 8.05
N LYS A 125 21.06 -16.93 8.39
CA LYS A 125 22.25 -16.37 7.75
C LYS A 125 23.45 -17.32 7.90
N THR A 126 23.71 -17.79 9.13
CA THR A 126 24.80 -18.74 9.41
C THR A 126 24.62 -20.04 8.62
N LEU A 127 23.39 -20.58 8.58
CA LEU A 127 23.07 -21.77 7.79
C LEU A 127 23.34 -21.59 6.29
N ILE A 128 23.00 -20.43 5.72
CA ILE A 128 23.29 -20.10 4.32
C ILE A 128 24.80 -20.11 4.06
N GLU A 129 25.55 -19.41 4.91
CA GLU A 129 27.01 -19.29 4.80
C GLU A 129 27.69 -20.66 4.90
N GLU A 130 27.29 -21.50 5.86
CA GLU A 130 27.81 -22.87 6.01
C GLU A 130 27.48 -23.77 4.81
N THR A 131 26.27 -23.64 4.26
CA THR A 131 25.86 -24.44 3.08
C THR A 131 26.65 -24.07 1.83
N ASN A 132 27.13 -22.82 1.75
CA ASN A 132 27.89 -22.33 0.61
C ASN A 132 29.40 -22.58 0.69
N LYS A 133 29.94 -22.95 1.86
CA LYS A 133 31.32 -23.46 1.98
C LYS A 133 31.51 -24.69 1.07
#